data_AF-A0A519QMS6-F1
#
_entry.id   AF-A0A519QMS6-F1
#
_cell.length_a   1.000
_cell.length_b   1.000
_cell.length_c   1.000
_cell.angle_alpha   90.00
_cell.angle_beta   90.00
_cell.angle_gamma   90.00
#
_symmetry.space_group_name_H-M   'P 1'
#
loop_
_entity.id
_entity.type
_entity.pdbx_description
1 polymer ?
#
loop_
_entity_poly.entity_id
_entity_poly.type
_entity_poly.pdbx_seq_one_letter_code
_entity_poly.pdbx_strand_id
1 'polypeptide(L)'
;MSPTKLLIGQIFIVFAIMVLGVWAATQWCAAMLGYQPQLGQAWLETWVFAIYRPWQIFAWWYHYDAYAPEVFDKAGTLAGASGFLGCAAAIAGSLWRARQASHVTTYGSARWAGLREIRKAGLLRPVGKFLGTYAGRYLRHDGPEHVMAFAPTRSGEGVGLVVPTLLSWTGSAVIHDVKGENWQLTAGGRARFSHALLFNPTDRRSAHCNPLLEVRRGADEVRDVQNIADVLVDPVPATDTSGYAGLSDSIDRHTWQLLKGVALSTLLGVGTEISFGDERSDLVRALRQSAQQNGARAGDQIVGRSLDIPPTLEVRPGWPLRVLVHRDVVLRPWRQGGA
;
A
#
# COMPACT_ATOMS: atom_id res chain seq x y z
N MET A 1 5.37 14.35 -1.57
CA MET A 1 5.31 15.84 -1.54
C MET A 1 4.55 16.29 -2.79
N SER A 2 3.51 17.13 -2.68
CA SER A 2 2.68 17.45 -3.84
C SER A 2 3.46 18.30 -4.87
N PRO A 3 3.30 18.05 -6.19
CA PRO A 3 3.99 18.80 -7.25
C PRO A 3 3.82 20.31 -7.14
N THR A 4 2.68 20.76 -6.61
CA THR A 4 2.33 22.16 -6.42
C THR A 4 3.24 22.89 -5.42
N LYS A 5 3.68 22.22 -4.35
CA LYS A 5 4.54 22.85 -3.32
C LYS A 5 5.93 23.21 -3.85
N LEU A 6 6.47 22.42 -4.78
CA LEU A 6 7.77 22.66 -5.40
C LEU A 6 7.73 23.78 -6.45
N LEU A 7 6.61 23.93 -7.17
CA LEU A 7 6.42 25.03 -8.15
C LEU A 7 6.40 26.40 -7.45
N ILE A 8 5.70 26.47 -6.31
CA ILE A 8 5.62 27.69 -5.49
C ILE A 8 7.01 28.10 -5.01
N GLY A 9 7.83 27.16 -4.52
CA GLY A 9 9.20 27.44 -4.09
C GLY A 9 10.09 28.00 -5.21
N GLN A 10 9.97 27.47 -6.43
CA GLN A 10 10.72 27.98 -7.59
C GLN A 10 10.33 29.42 -7.95
N ILE A 11 9.04 29.74 -7.92
CA ILE A 11 8.54 31.10 -8.18
C ILE A 11 9.11 32.08 -7.15
N PHE A 12 9.12 31.70 -5.87
CA PHE A 12 9.72 32.53 -4.82
C PHE A 12 11.21 32.78 -5.04
N ILE A 13 11.97 31.76 -5.45
CA ILE A 13 13.41 31.91 -5.72
C ILE A 13 13.66 32.90 -6.87
N VAL A 14 12.93 32.75 -7.98
CA VAL A 14 13.06 33.66 -9.14
C VAL A 14 12.72 35.09 -8.75
N PHE A 15 11.60 35.28 -8.03
CA PHE A 15 11.18 36.60 -7.57
C PHE A 15 12.20 37.21 -6.60
N ALA A 16 12.76 36.42 -5.67
CA ALA A 16 13.80 36.87 -4.76
C ALA A 16 15.07 37.32 -5.50
N ILE A 17 15.53 36.57 -6.51
CA ILE A 17 16.69 36.95 -7.33
C ILE A 17 16.46 38.30 -8.01
N MET A 18 15.27 38.50 -8.60
CA MET A 18 14.94 39.75 -9.29
C MET A 18 14.87 40.94 -8.32
N VAL A 19 14.16 40.79 -7.19
CA VAL A 19 14.03 41.85 -6.19
C VAL A 19 15.37 42.21 -5.58
N LEU A 20 16.19 41.22 -5.21
CA LEU A 20 17.52 41.45 -4.65
C LEU A 20 18.47 42.09 -5.67
N GLY A 21 18.40 41.70 -6.94
CA GLY A 21 19.22 42.29 -7.99
C GLY A 21 18.87 43.76 -8.27
N VAL A 22 17.57 44.08 -8.36
CA VAL A 22 17.09 45.47 -8.47
C VAL A 22 17.47 46.28 -7.21
N TRP A 23 17.41 45.67 -6.04
CA TRP A 23 17.83 46.32 -4.79
C TRP A 23 19.33 46.60 -4.76
N ALA A 24 20.16 45.64 -5.17
CA ALA A 24 21.60 45.80 -5.29
C ALA A 24 21.95 46.90 -6.30
N ALA A 25 21.27 46.96 -7.45
CA ALA A 25 21.41 48.03 -8.42
C ALA A 25 21.06 49.40 -7.82
N THR A 26 20.00 49.46 -7.01
CA THR A 26 19.60 50.69 -6.31
C THR A 26 20.67 51.15 -5.32
N GLN A 27 21.20 50.25 -4.48
CA GLN A 27 22.28 50.62 -3.54
C GLN A 27 23.55 51.04 -4.27
N TRP A 28 23.88 50.35 -5.37
CA TRP A 28 25.06 50.68 -6.17
C TRP A 28 24.93 52.07 -6.83
N CYS A 29 23.75 52.39 -7.37
CA CYS A 29 23.45 53.71 -7.92
C CYS A 29 23.56 54.80 -6.85
N ALA A 30 22.98 54.58 -5.67
CA ALA A 30 23.07 55.51 -4.54
C ALA A 30 24.51 55.75 -4.07
N ALA A 31 25.33 54.69 -4.04
CA ALA A 31 26.74 54.78 -3.70
C ALA A 31 27.53 55.60 -4.73
N MET A 32 27.27 55.40 -6.02
CA MET A 32 27.91 56.15 -7.11
C MET A 32 27.51 57.64 -7.12
N LEU A 33 26.27 57.95 -6.71
CA LEU A 33 25.78 59.32 -6.56
C LEU A 33 26.15 59.95 -5.20
N GLY A 34 26.87 59.22 -4.33
CA GLY A 34 27.37 59.74 -3.07
C GLY A 34 26.29 60.01 -2.01
N TYR A 35 25.18 59.25 -2.02
CA TYR A 35 24.11 59.35 -1.02
C TYR A 35 23.53 60.77 -0.87
N GLN A 36 23.41 61.51 -1.97
CA GLN A 36 22.92 62.89 -1.97
C GLN A 36 21.50 63.01 -1.37
N PRO A 37 21.19 64.08 -0.60
CA PRO A 37 19.87 64.30 -0.02
C PRO A 37 18.72 64.33 -1.05
N GLN A 38 19.02 64.69 -2.29
CA GLN A 38 18.07 64.77 -3.42
C GLN A 38 17.54 63.38 -3.84
N LEU A 39 18.19 62.29 -3.44
CA LEU A 39 17.70 60.92 -3.65
C LEU A 39 16.48 60.58 -2.78
N GLY A 40 16.14 61.46 -1.83
CA GLY A 40 15.00 61.33 -0.93
C GLY A 40 15.37 60.63 0.37
N GLN A 41 14.36 60.36 1.20
CA GLN A 41 14.59 59.74 2.50
C GLN A 41 15.03 58.27 2.35
N ALA A 42 16.12 57.92 3.02
CA ALA A 42 16.57 56.54 3.10
C ALA A 42 15.59 55.71 3.94
N TRP A 43 15.48 54.42 3.60
CA TRP A 43 14.64 53.50 4.37
C TRP A 43 15.28 53.15 5.71
N LEU A 44 16.60 52.96 5.71
CA LEU A 44 17.43 52.76 6.90
C LEU A 44 18.69 53.58 6.75
N GLU A 45 18.98 54.42 7.74
CA GLU A 45 20.23 55.17 7.82
C GLU A 45 21.16 54.48 8.80
N THR A 46 22.37 54.17 8.34
CA THR A 46 23.46 53.71 9.20
C THR A 46 24.51 54.81 9.31
N TRP A 47 25.45 54.68 10.24
CA TRP A 47 26.54 55.64 10.42
C TRP A 47 27.43 55.85 9.18
N VAL A 48 27.34 54.97 8.17
CA VAL A 48 28.23 54.98 7.01
C VAL A 48 27.48 54.97 5.67
N PHE A 49 26.29 54.34 5.60
CA PHE A 49 25.52 54.21 4.36
C PHE A 49 24.02 54.39 4.58
N ALA A 50 23.35 54.98 3.59
CA ALA A 50 21.89 55.05 3.51
C ALA A 50 21.36 53.89 2.64
N ILE A 51 20.46 53.08 3.22
CA ILE A 51 19.82 51.96 2.53
C ILE A 51 18.49 52.44 1.96
N TYR A 52 18.41 52.41 0.63
CA TYR A 52 17.19 52.77 -0.11
C TYR A 52 16.29 51.57 -0.41
N ARG A 53 15.03 51.82 -0.74
CA ARG A 53 14.05 50.79 -1.14
C ARG A 53 14.35 50.29 -2.57
N PRO A 54 14.13 49.00 -2.88
CA PRO A 54 14.47 48.43 -4.18
C PRO A 54 13.94 49.17 -5.41
N TRP A 55 12.77 49.80 -5.33
CA TRP A 55 12.16 50.47 -6.48
C TRP A 55 12.57 51.94 -6.67
N GLN A 56 13.37 52.51 -5.76
CA GLN A 56 13.74 53.94 -5.84
C GLN A 56 14.59 54.26 -7.07
N ILE A 57 15.37 53.29 -7.57
CA ILE A 57 16.15 53.46 -8.80
C ILE A 57 15.30 53.90 -9.99
N PHE A 58 14.04 53.45 -10.11
CA PHE A 58 13.17 53.84 -11.23
C PHE A 58 12.73 55.30 -11.15
N ALA A 59 12.45 55.79 -9.94
CA ALA A 59 12.11 57.19 -9.72
C ALA A 59 13.31 58.10 -9.98
N TRP A 60 14.51 57.66 -9.54
CA TRP A 60 15.75 58.38 -9.81
C TRP A 60 16.11 58.38 -11.28
N TRP A 61 15.93 57.25 -11.97
CA TRP A 61 16.15 57.15 -13.41
C TRP A 61 15.26 58.17 -14.15
N TYR A 62 13.98 58.24 -13.83
CA TYR A 62 13.07 59.20 -14.49
C TYR A 62 13.48 60.66 -14.28
N HIS A 63 14.01 61.01 -13.10
CA HIS A 63 14.26 62.41 -12.74
C HIS A 63 15.70 62.88 -12.98
N TYR A 64 16.68 61.99 -12.84
CA TYR A 64 18.11 62.33 -12.75
C TYR A 64 18.98 61.76 -13.87
N ASP A 65 18.43 60.94 -14.78
CA ASP A 65 19.18 60.29 -15.86
C ASP A 65 19.94 61.27 -16.76
N ALA A 66 19.33 62.39 -17.10
CA ALA A 66 19.96 63.44 -17.91
C ALA A 66 21.24 64.01 -17.28
N TYR A 67 21.43 63.89 -15.96
CA TYR A 67 22.60 64.44 -15.25
C TYR A 67 23.72 63.42 -15.04
N ALA A 68 23.41 62.12 -15.00
CA ALA A 68 24.39 61.07 -14.74
C ALA A 68 24.09 59.79 -15.56
N PRO A 69 24.03 59.88 -16.91
CA PRO A 69 23.54 58.80 -17.76
C PRO A 69 24.38 57.52 -17.62
N GLU A 70 25.70 57.63 -17.52
CA GLU A 70 26.57 56.46 -17.37
C GLU A 70 26.31 55.66 -16.07
N VAL A 71 25.89 56.33 -15.00
CA VAL A 71 25.60 55.68 -13.71
C VAL A 71 24.28 54.92 -13.83
N PHE A 72 23.26 55.53 -14.42
CA PHE A 72 21.96 54.89 -14.63
C PHE A 72 22.01 53.77 -15.65
N ASP A 73 22.81 53.89 -16.72
CA ASP A 73 23.06 52.81 -17.67
C ASP A 73 23.68 51.59 -16.98
N LYS A 74 24.76 51.79 -16.20
CA LYS A 74 25.41 50.69 -15.47
C LYS A 74 24.48 50.08 -14.42
N ALA A 75 23.74 50.90 -13.67
CA ALA A 75 22.78 50.39 -12.69
C ALA A 75 21.61 49.64 -13.38
N GLY A 76 21.17 50.12 -14.54
CA GLY A 76 20.18 49.47 -15.39
C GLY A 76 20.66 48.13 -15.93
N THR A 77 21.91 48.02 -16.38
CA THR A 77 22.50 46.74 -16.81
C THR A 77 22.58 45.73 -15.66
N LEU A 78 22.91 46.18 -14.44
CA LEU A 78 22.94 45.33 -13.24
C LEU A 78 21.54 44.84 -12.85
N ALA A 79 20.55 45.72 -12.89
CA ALA A 79 19.15 45.35 -12.68
C ALA A 79 18.65 44.38 -13.76
N GLY A 80 18.95 44.64 -15.03
CA GLY A 80 18.60 43.78 -16.16
C GLY A 80 19.25 42.39 -16.08
N ALA A 81 20.52 42.32 -15.69
CA ALA A 81 21.24 41.06 -15.49
C ALA A 81 20.56 40.15 -14.44
N SER A 82 19.95 40.74 -13.41
CA SER A 82 19.18 39.97 -12.42
C SER A 82 17.93 39.30 -12.99
N GLY A 83 17.28 39.91 -13.98
CA GLY A 83 16.16 39.31 -14.71
C GLY A 83 16.60 38.06 -15.49
N PHE A 84 17.73 38.14 -16.20
CA PHE A 84 18.31 36.99 -16.90
C PHE A 84 18.73 35.88 -15.93
N LEU A 85 19.32 36.22 -14.78
CA LEU A 85 19.65 35.26 -13.72
C LEU A 85 18.39 34.57 -13.16
N GLY A 86 17.30 35.31 -12.96
CA GLY A 86 16.00 34.76 -12.58
C GLY A 86 15.48 33.74 -13.60
N CYS A 87 15.53 34.07 -14.89
CA CYS A 87 15.17 33.14 -15.97
C CYS A 87 16.05 31.88 -15.99
N ALA A 88 17.37 32.04 -15.84
CA ALA A 88 18.30 30.91 -15.79
C ALA A 88 18.01 29.98 -14.60
N ALA A 89 17.73 30.55 -13.42
CA ALA A 89 17.33 29.79 -12.23
C ALA A 89 16.00 29.05 -12.45
N ALA A 90 15.04 29.67 -13.16
CA ALA A 90 13.79 29.02 -13.52
C ALA A 90 13.99 27.83 -14.45
N ILE A 91 14.83 27.97 -15.47
CA ILE A 91 15.17 26.89 -16.42
C ILE A 91 15.87 25.75 -15.67
N ALA A 92 16.88 26.06 -14.86
CA ALA A 92 17.61 25.07 -14.07
C ALA A 92 16.68 24.30 -13.10
N GLY A 93 15.80 25.02 -12.39
CA GLY A 93 14.79 24.40 -11.52
C GLY A 93 13.79 23.52 -12.28
N SER A 94 13.41 23.91 -13.49
CA SER A 94 12.53 23.12 -14.37
C SER A 94 13.22 21.83 -14.83
N LEU A 95 14.48 21.91 -15.27
CA LEU A 95 15.28 20.74 -15.67
C LEU A 95 15.51 19.78 -14.50
N TRP A 96 15.76 20.30 -13.29
CA TRP A 96 15.85 19.49 -12.08
C TRP A 96 14.54 18.74 -11.81
N ARG A 97 13.39 19.42 -11.95
CA ARG A 97 12.06 18.80 -11.82
C ARG A 97 11.83 17.69 -12.84
N ALA A 98 12.17 17.93 -14.10
CA ALA A 98 12.02 16.94 -15.16
C ALA A 98 12.78 15.66 -14.86
N ARG A 99 13.97 15.76 -14.24
CA ARG A 99 14.73 14.59 -13.77
C ARG A 99 14.00 13.83 -12.66
N GLN A 100 13.34 14.50 -11.74
CA GLN A 100 12.58 13.85 -10.65
C GLN A 100 11.23 13.26 -11.10
N ALA A 101 10.60 13.87 -12.12
CA ALA A 101 9.34 13.38 -12.69
C ALA A 101 9.48 12.07 -13.49
N SER A 102 10.71 11.64 -13.80
CA SER A 102 10.98 10.35 -14.46
C SER A 102 10.52 9.12 -13.67
N HIS A 103 10.02 9.28 -12.44
CA HIS A 103 9.47 8.23 -11.59
C HIS A 103 7.94 8.09 -11.63
N VAL A 104 7.22 8.82 -12.50
CA VAL A 104 5.77 8.64 -12.64
C VAL A 104 5.51 7.45 -13.56
N THR A 105 5.03 6.35 -12.99
CA THR A 105 4.73 5.10 -13.71
C THR A 105 3.22 4.91 -13.78
N THR A 106 2.64 5.05 -14.97
CA THR A 106 1.19 4.91 -15.22
C THR A 106 0.65 3.51 -14.87
N TYR A 107 1.50 2.48 -14.87
CA TYR A 107 1.13 1.06 -14.67
C TYR A 107 1.78 0.43 -13.42
N GLY A 108 2.28 1.26 -12.49
CA GLY A 108 2.90 0.83 -11.25
C GLY A 108 4.43 0.89 -11.26
N SER A 109 5.01 0.95 -10.07
CA SER A 109 6.43 1.23 -9.84
C SER A 109 7.34 -0.01 -9.90
N ALA A 110 6.82 -1.14 -10.38
CA ALA A 110 7.57 -2.39 -10.42
C ALA A 110 8.75 -2.27 -11.41
N ARG A 111 9.94 -2.57 -10.91
CA ARG A 111 11.17 -2.60 -11.71
C ARG A 111 12.16 -3.58 -11.11
N TRP A 112 13.15 -3.98 -11.90
CA TRP A 112 14.27 -4.76 -11.40
C TRP A 112 15.03 -3.98 -10.31
N ALA A 113 15.33 -4.69 -9.23
CA ALA A 113 16.10 -4.15 -8.12
C ALA A 113 17.57 -3.92 -8.54
N GLY A 114 18.13 -2.78 -8.15
CA GLY A 114 19.55 -2.51 -8.31
C GLY A 114 20.40 -3.16 -7.21
N LEU A 115 21.71 -3.25 -7.42
CA LEU A 115 22.64 -3.88 -6.47
C LEU A 115 22.56 -3.29 -5.05
N ARG A 116 22.35 -1.98 -4.91
CA ARG A 116 22.21 -1.31 -3.60
C ARG A 116 20.97 -1.79 -2.86
N GLU A 117 19.86 -1.99 -3.58
CA GLU A 117 18.58 -2.43 -3.02
C GLU A 117 18.64 -3.91 -2.64
N ILE A 118 19.24 -4.74 -3.50
CA ILE A 118 19.49 -6.16 -3.20
C ILE A 118 20.37 -6.30 -1.94
N ARG A 119 21.43 -5.50 -1.81
CA ARG A 119 22.25 -5.46 -0.59
C ARG A 119 21.45 -5.03 0.64
N LYS A 120 20.66 -3.95 0.51
CA LYS A 120 19.82 -3.43 1.60
C LYS A 120 18.77 -4.46 2.05
N ALA A 121 18.21 -5.22 1.12
CA ALA A 121 17.30 -6.33 1.39
C ALA A 121 18.01 -7.57 1.98
N GLY A 122 19.33 -7.54 2.15
CA GLY A 122 20.08 -8.63 2.76
C GLY A 122 20.24 -9.87 1.87
N LEU A 123 19.85 -9.80 0.60
CA LEU A 123 19.77 -10.98 -0.28
C LEU A 123 21.13 -11.56 -0.69
N LEU A 124 22.22 -10.83 -0.44
CA LEU A 124 23.58 -11.26 -0.78
C LEU A 124 24.31 -11.91 0.40
N ARG A 125 23.62 -12.14 1.53
CA ARG A 125 24.19 -12.84 2.68
C ARG A 125 24.37 -14.32 2.37
N PRO A 126 25.36 -15.00 2.97
CA PRO A 126 25.61 -16.42 2.73
C PRO A 126 24.65 -17.34 3.51
N VAL A 127 23.52 -16.83 4.00
CA VAL A 127 22.51 -17.56 4.78
C VAL A 127 21.14 -17.35 4.17
N GLY A 128 20.24 -18.31 4.35
CA GLY A 128 18.89 -18.26 3.80
C GLY A 128 18.62 -19.29 2.71
N LYS A 129 17.35 -19.37 2.31
CA LYS A 129 16.88 -20.19 1.20
C LYS A 129 17.42 -19.64 -0.11
N PHE A 130 17.89 -20.50 -1.01
CA PHE A 130 18.43 -20.07 -2.29
C PHE A 130 17.31 -19.53 -3.19
N LEU A 131 17.54 -18.39 -3.85
CA LEU A 131 16.59 -17.79 -4.79
C LEU A 131 17.09 -17.74 -6.23
N GLY A 132 18.40 -17.66 -6.44
CA GLY A 132 18.99 -17.53 -7.77
C GLY A 132 20.33 -16.80 -7.76
N THR A 133 20.67 -16.17 -8.88
CA THR A 133 21.92 -15.41 -9.05
C THR A 133 21.65 -14.00 -9.57
N TYR A 134 22.50 -13.06 -9.14
CA TYR A 134 22.56 -11.71 -9.69
C TYR A 134 24.02 -11.33 -9.90
N ALA A 135 24.40 -11.08 -11.16
CA ALA A 135 25.78 -10.74 -11.55
C ALA A 135 26.83 -11.70 -10.96
N GLY A 136 26.58 -13.01 -11.07
CA GLY A 136 27.48 -14.06 -10.54
C GLY A 136 27.45 -14.26 -9.03
N ARG A 137 26.60 -13.54 -8.28
CA ARG A 137 26.47 -13.67 -6.82
C ARG A 137 25.16 -14.37 -6.47
N TYR A 138 25.21 -15.25 -5.49
CA TYR A 138 24.01 -15.94 -5.02
C TYR A 138 23.06 -15.01 -4.28
N LEU A 139 21.77 -15.15 -4.58
CA LEU A 139 20.68 -14.53 -3.88
C LEU A 139 20.08 -15.54 -2.89
N ARG A 140 19.97 -15.15 -1.62
CA ARG A 140 19.41 -15.97 -0.55
C ARG A 140 18.46 -15.16 0.31
N HIS A 141 17.41 -15.80 0.79
CA HIS A 141 16.41 -15.17 1.64
C HIS A 141 16.32 -15.86 3.00
N ASP A 142 16.62 -15.10 4.05
CA ASP A 142 16.68 -15.57 5.44
C ASP A 142 15.55 -14.96 6.30
N GLY A 143 14.55 -14.36 5.67
CA GLY A 143 13.42 -13.75 6.38
C GLY A 143 12.33 -14.77 6.76
N PRO A 144 11.38 -14.37 7.62
CA PRO A 144 10.22 -15.18 7.99
C PRO A 144 9.22 -15.36 6.83
N GLU A 145 9.36 -14.59 5.74
CA GLU A 145 8.45 -14.62 4.61
C GLU A 145 8.53 -15.94 3.83
N HIS A 146 7.40 -16.31 3.25
CA HIS A 146 7.31 -17.48 2.38
C HIS A 146 7.86 -17.18 0.98
N VAL A 147 8.50 -18.19 0.38
CA VAL A 147 9.00 -18.13 -1.00
C VAL A 147 8.09 -18.99 -1.87
N MET A 148 7.50 -18.37 -2.88
CA MET A 148 6.70 -19.05 -3.90
C MET A 148 7.50 -19.08 -5.21
N ALA A 149 7.68 -20.26 -5.78
CA ALA A 149 8.36 -20.45 -7.05
C ALA A 149 7.36 -20.87 -8.12
N PHE A 150 7.31 -20.11 -9.22
CA PHE A 150 6.55 -20.48 -10.42
C PHE A 150 7.52 -20.93 -11.49
N ALA A 151 7.48 -22.21 -11.82
CA ALA A 151 8.41 -22.81 -12.75
C ALA A 151 7.69 -23.85 -13.62
N PRO A 152 7.77 -23.77 -14.96
CA PRO A 152 7.22 -24.81 -15.84
C PRO A 152 7.91 -26.16 -15.61
N THR A 153 7.29 -27.26 -16.02
CA THR A 153 7.94 -28.58 -16.00
C THR A 153 9.27 -28.55 -16.77
N ARG A 154 10.30 -29.21 -16.23
CA ARG A 154 11.67 -29.28 -16.81
C ARG A 154 12.42 -27.95 -16.90
N SER A 155 11.98 -26.91 -16.18
CA SER A 155 12.70 -25.63 -16.06
C SER A 155 13.89 -25.67 -15.09
N GLY A 156 14.08 -26.79 -14.40
CA GLY A 156 15.19 -26.97 -13.46
C GLY A 156 14.93 -26.46 -12.05
N GLU A 157 13.67 -26.28 -11.62
CA GLU A 157 13.33 -25.84 -10.25
C GLU A 157 14.02 -26.71 -9.16
N GLY A 158 14.09 -28.02 -9.38
CA GLY A 158 14.74 -28.94 -8.45
C GLY A 158 16.24 -28.65 -8.30
N VAL A 159 16.95 -28.52 -9.42
CA VAL A 159 18.41 -28.34 -9.45
C VAL A 159 18.82 -26.88 -9.17
N GLY A 160 17.99 -25.91 -9.55
CA GLY A 160 18.28 -24.49 -9.46
C GLY A 160 17.81 -23.82 -8.17
N LEU A 161 16.82 -24.38 -7.48
CA LEU A 161 16.22 -23.78 -6.28
C LEU A 161 16.25 -24.75 -5.08
N VAL A 162 15.68 -25.95 -5.25
CA VAL A 162 15.44 -26.88 -4.14
C VAL A 162 16.74 -27.51 -3.63
N VAL A 163 17.51 -28.17 -4.49
CA VAL A 163 18.77 -28.85 -4.12
C VAL A 163 19.79 -27.86 -3.52
N PRO A 164 20.07 -26.68 -4.12
CA PRO A 164 20.97 -25.69 -3.51
C PRO A 164 20.47 -25.22 -2.14
N THR A 165 19.15 -25.05 -1.97
CA THR A 165 18.56 -24.71 -0.68
C THR A 165 18.81 -25.81 0.34
N LEU A 166 18.49 -27.06 0.03
CA LEU A 166 18.65 -28.18 0.98
C LEU A 166 20.10 -28.46 1.38
N LEU A 167 21.07 -28.13 0.52
CA LEU A 167 22.50 -28.28 0.80
C LEU A 167 23.11 -27.09 1.56
N SER A 168 22.50 -25.89 1.48
CA SER A 168 23.05 -24.67 2.12
C SER A 168 22.25 -24.20 3.34
N TRP A 169 20.95 -24.51 3.41
CA TRP A 169 20.09 -24.20 4.54
C TRP A 169 20.34 -25.20 5.68
N THR A 170 20.89 -24.68 6.78
CA THR A 170 21.24 -25.47 7.96
C THR A 170 20.07 -25.69 8.93
N GLY A 171 18.94 -24.98 8.73
CA GLY A 171 17.75 -25.17 9.56
C GLY A 171 17.02 -26.48 9.27
N SER A 172 16.06 -26.80 10.13
CA SER A 172 15.12 -27.90 9.94
C SER A 172 14.31 -27.72 8.66
N ALA A 173 14.01 -28.83 7.99
CA ALA A 173 13.21 -28.83 6.77
C ALA A 173 12.38 -30.12 6.70
N VAL A 174 11.12 -30.00 6.33
CA VAL A 174 10.24 -31.10 5.96
C VAL A 174 10.00 -30.99 4.46
N ILE A 175 10.31 -32.05 3.71
CA ILE A 175 10.29 -32.04 2.26
C ILE A 175 9.29 -33.07 1.78
N HIS A 176 8.28 -32.62 1.03
CA HIS A 176 7.40 -33.50 0.30
C HIS A 176 8.06 -33.91 -1.03
N ASP A 177 8.71 -35.06 -1.04
CA ASP A 177 9.53 -35.54 -2.15
C ASP A 177 8.87 -36.71 -2.90
N VAL A 178 7.91 -36.40 -3.76
CA VAL A 178 7.12 -37.40 -4.52
C VAL A 178 8.02 -38.30 -5.38
N LYS A 179 9.15 -37.78 -5.87
CA LYS A 179 10.06 -38.52 -6.77
C LYS A 179 11.24 -39.18 -6.04
N GLY A 180 11.54 -38.78 -4.82
CA GLY A 180 12.70 -39.25 -4.06
C GLY A 180 14.05 -38.65 -4.49
N GLU A 181 14.07 -37.74 -5.47
CA GLU A 181 15.30 -37.15 -6.02
C GLU A 181 15.99 -36.24 -4.99
N ASN A 182 15.19 -35.49 -4.20
CA ASN A 182 15.75 -34.60 -3.19
C ASN A 182 16.43 -35.39 -2.08
N TRP A 183 15.83 -36.49 -1.63
CA TRP A 183 16.42 -37.39 -0.66
C TRP A 183 17.75 -37.96 -1.16
N GLN A 184 17.76 -38.54 -2.36
CA GLN A 184 18.95 -39.16 -2.94
C GLN A 184 20.12 -38.19 -3.08
N LEU A 185 19.84 -36.94 -3.50
CA LEU A 185 20.88 -35.94 -3.75
C LEU A 185 21.37 -35.24 -2.47
N THR A 186 20.50 -35.06 -1.47
CA THR A 186 20.78 -34.12 -0.37
C THR A 186 20.87 -34.75 1.02
N ALA A 187 20.29 -35.94 1.24
CA ALA A 187 20.23 -36.55 2.58
C ALA A 187 21.62 -36.80 3.16
N GLY A 188 22.57 -37.31 2.37
CA GLY A 188 23.94 -37.56 2.83
C GLY A 188 24.69 -36.28 3.23
N GLY A 189 24.44 -35.16 2.54
CA GLY A 189 25.00 -33.86 2.90
C GLY A 189 24.40 -33.32 4.19
N ARG A 190 23.07 -33.40 4.31
CA ARG A 190 22.33 -32.95 5.50
C ARG A 190 22.63 -33.78 6.75
N ALA A 191 22.84 -35.08 6.59
CA ALA A 191 23.18 -36.01 7.68
C ALA A 191 24.49 -35.65 8.41
N ARG A 192 25.36 -34.83 7.78
CA ARG A 192 26.61 -34.36 8.41
C ARG A 192 26.40 -33.32 9.51
N PHE A 193 25.27 -32.61 9.49
CA PHE A 193 25.01 -31.51 10.43
C PHE A 193 23.62 -31.57 11.09
N SER A 194 22.76 -32.49 10.66
CA SER A 194 21.40 -32.65 11.18
C SER A 194 20.95 -34.11 11.06
N HIS A 195 19.86 -34.47 11.75
CA HIS A 195 19.15 -35.70 11.50
C HIS A 195 18.47 -35.66 10.13
N ALA A 196 18.71 -36.69 9.31
CA ALA A 196 18.05 -36.88 8.02
C ALA A 196 17.18 -38.15 8.12
N LEU A 197 15.86 -37.99 8.12
CA LEU A 197 14.90 -39.09 8.25
C LEU A 197 14.09 -39.19 6.96
N LEU A 198 13.99 -40.40 6.41
CA LEU A 198 13.12 -40.72 5.28
C LEU A 198 11.82 -41.26 5.82
N PHE A 199 10.69 -40.66 5.47
CA PHE A 199 9.38 -41.25 5.73
C PHE A 199 8.75 -41.71 4.41
N ASN A 200 8.77 -43.02 4.18
CA ASN A 200 8.14 -43.70 3.06
C ASN A 200 7.57 -45.04 3.57
N PRO A 201 6.26 -45.14 3.84
CA PRO A 201 5.63 -46.36 4.37
C PRO A 201 5.85 -47.64 3.55
N THR A 202 6.26 -47.51 2.28
CA THR A 202 6.55 -48.64 1.38
C THR A 202 8.02 -49.09 1.42
N ASP A 203 8.93 -48.28 1.95
CA ASP A 203 10.36 -48.60 2.05
C ASP A 203 10.68 -49.13 3.45
N ARG A 204 11.33 -50.29 3.52
CA ARG A 204 11.77 -50.91 4.79
C ARG A 204 12.79 -50.07 5.57
N ARG A 205 13.49 -49.13 4.91
CA ARG A 205 14.47 -48.23 5.53
C ARG A 205 13.83 -46.95 6.06
N SER A 206 12.52 -46.78 5.88
CA SER A 206 11.79 -45.62 6.36
C SER A 206 11.83 -45.52 7.88
N ALA A 207 11.94 -44.29 8.36
CA ALA A 207 11.56 -43.96 9.72
C ALA A 207 10.11 -44.38 9.98
N HIS A 208 9.85 -44.79 11.21
CA HIS A 208 8.50 -45.12 11.68
C HIS A 208 7.90 -43.90 12.36
N CYS A 209 6.61 -43.66 12.10
CA CYS A 209 5.85 -42.61 12.75
C CYS A 209 4.51 -43.19 13.18
N ASN A 210 4.13 -42.94 14.43
CA ASN A 210 2.80 -43.20 14.93
C ASN A 210 2.23 -41.87 15.47
N PRO A 211 1.32 -41.20 14.73
CA PRO A 211 0.75 -39.93 15.15
C PRO A 211 0.08 -39.98 16.52
N LEU A 212 -0.43 -41.15 16.94
CA LEU A 212 -1.09 -41.32 18.24
C LEU A 212 -0.13 -41.16 19.42
N LEU A 213 1.19 -41.29 19.19
CA LEU A 213 2.20 -41.05 20.23
C LEU A 213 2.35 -39.56 20.54
N GLU A 214 1.87 -38.66 19.68
CA GLU A 214 1.93 -37.21 19.89
C GLU A 214 0.78 -36.70 20.80
N VAL A 215 -0.18 -37.56 21.18
CA VAL A 215 -1.30 -37.19 22.06
C VAL A 215 -0.80 -36.99 23.49
N ARG A 216 -0.83 -35.73 23.96
CA ARG A 216 -0.49 -35.40 25.35
C ARG A 216 -1.70 -35.63 26.24
N ARG A 217 -1.53 -36.48 27.26
CA ARG A 217 -2.60 -36.78 28.23
C ARG A 217 -2.90 -35.56 29.12
N GLY A 218 -4.17 -35.38 29.48
CA GLY A 218 -4.62 -34.30 30.36
C GLY A 218 -5.39 -33.21 29.61
N ALA A 219 -5.12 -31.94 29.92
CA ALA A 219 -5.92 -30.81 29.42
C ALA A 219 -5.90 -30.67 27.88
N ASP A 220 -4.85 -31.14 27.22
CA ASP A 220 -4.64 -31.01 25.78
C ASP A 220 -5.11 -32.24 24.97
N GLU A 221 -5.53 -33.31 25.64
CA GLU A 221 -5.76 -34.62 25.02
C GLU A 221 -6.84 -34.59 23.94
N VAL A 222 -7.99 -33.95 24.24
CA VAL A 222 -9.09 -33.81 23.28
C VAL A 222 -8.66 -33.01 22.05
N ARG A 223 -7.90 -31.93 22.25
CA ARG A 223 -7.43 -31.07 21.16
C ARG A 223 -6.41 -31.79 20.28
N ASP A 224 -5.46 -32.51 20.88
CA ASP A 224 -4.45 -33.26 20.14
C ASP A 224 -5.08 -34.40 19.33
N VAL A 225 -6.05 -35.12 19.92
CA VAL A 225 -6.82 -36.16 19.20
C VAL A 225 -7.64 -35.55 18.07
N GLN A 226 -8.29 -34.41 18.27
CA GLN A 226 -9.03 -33.69 17.22
C GLN A 226 -8.12 -33.27 16.07
N ASN A 227 -6.97 -32.65 16.37
CA ASN A 227 -6.00 -32.27 15.33
C ASN A 227 -5.51 -33.48 14.52
N ILE A 228 -5.23 -34.61 15.18
CA ILE A 228 -4.85 -35.84 14.49
C ILE A 228 -6.00 -36.37 13.64
N ALA A 229 -7.24 -36.36 14.17
CA ALA A 229 -8.42 -36.79 13.45
C ALA A 229 -8.65 -35.93 12.20
N ASP A 230 -8.54 -34.61 12.29
CA ASP A 230 -8.71 -33.67 11.18
C ASP A 230 -7.63 -33.87 10.09
N VAL A 231 -6.38 -34.17 10.49
CA VAL A 231 -5.30 -34.48 9.53
C VAL A 231 -5.53 -35.81 8.82
N LEU A 232 -6.09 -36.81 9.51
CA LEU A 232 -6.33 -38.15 8.95
C LEU A 232 -7.64 -38.23 8.14
N VAL A 233 -8.65 -37.49 8.59
CA VAL A 233 -10.00 -37.46 8.06
C VAL A 233 -10.21 -36.07 7.49
N ASP A 234 -9.84 -35.89 6.22
CA ASP A 234 -10.08 -34.66 5.48
C ASP A 234 -11.61 -34.38 5.47
N PRO A 235 -12.10 -33.31 6.14
CA PRO A 235 -13.52 -32.99 6.16
C PRO A 235 -13.92 -32.53 4.76
N VAL A 236 -14.48 -33.46 3.98
CA VAL A 236 -14.86 -33.24 2.58
C VAL A 236 -15.85 -32.07 2.49
N PRO A 237 -15.51 -30.98 1.78
CA PRO A 237 -16.51 -29.98 1.45
C PRO A 237 -17.56 -30.62 0.55
N ALA A 238 -18.83 -30.54 0.93
CA ALA A 238 -19.95 -30.86 0.05
C ALA A 238 -19.79 -30.11 -1.28
N THR A 239 -19.80 -30.82 -2.41
CA THR A 239 -19.73 -30.22 -3.75
C THR A 239 -21.11 -30.14 -4.39
N ASP A 240 -21.38 -29.05 -5.10
CA ASP A 240 -22.57 -28.97 -5.94
C ASP A 240 -22.51 -29.95 -7.14
N THR A 241 -23.61 -30.09 -7.88
CA THR A 241 -23.66 -30.98 -9.05
C THR A 241 -22.71 -30.57 -10.19
N SER A 242 -22.17 -29.36 -10.13
CA SER A 242 -21.26 -28.74 -11.11
C SER A 242 -19.79 -28.85 -10.71
N GLY A 243 -19.48 -29.36 -9.51
CA GLY A 243 -18.13 -29.60 -9.02
C GLY A 243 -17.48 -28.43 -8.26
N TYR A 244 -18.24 -27.40 -7.89
CA TYR A 244 -17.75 -26.34 -7.00
C TYR A 244 -17.89 -26.76 -5.54
N ALA A 245 -16.91 -26.40 -4.71
CA ALA A 245 -16.95 -26.62 -3.27
C ALA A 245 -17.96 -25.65 -2.61
N GLY A 246 -18.88 -26.19 -1.80
CA GLY A 246 -19.91 -25.43 -1.10
C GLY A 246 -21.33 -25.71 -1.61
N LEU A 247 -22.33 -25.44 -0.77
CA LEU A 247 -23.75 -25.48 -1.11
C LEU A 247 -24.18 -24.09 -1.63
N SER A 248 -24.62 -24.00 -2.89
CA SER A 248 -25.25 -22.79 -3.43
C SER A 248 -26.75 -23.03 -3.60
N ASP A 249 -27.55 -22.46 -2.70
CA ASP A 249 -29.01 -22.35 -2.85
C ASP A 249 -29.42 -20.88 -2.62
N SER A 250 -30.72 -20.57 -2.74
CA SER A 250 -31.23 -19.21 -2.60
C SER A 250 -30.76 -18.55 -1.32
N ILE A 251 -30.01 -17.45 -1.46
CA ILE A 251 -29.58 -16.62 -0.33
C ILE A 251 -30.74 -15.71 0.03
N ASP A 252 -31.36 -15.89 1.20
CA ASP A 252 -32.28 -14.88 1.72
C ASP A 252 -31.47 -13.69 2.25
N ARG A 253 -31.35 -12.67 1.40
CA ARG A 253 -30.59 -11.44 1.69
C ARG A 253 -31.36 -10.46 2.57
N HIS A 254 -32.57 -10.80 3.03
CA HIS A 254 -33.40 -9.94 3.88
C HIS A 254 -33.60 -8.52 3.30
N THR A 255 -33.40 -8.35 1.97
CA THR A 255 -33.37 -7.05 1.27
C THR A 255 -34.66 -6.27 1.47
N TRP A 256 -35.78 -6.96 1.63
CA TRP A 256 -37.08 -6.35 1.88
C TRP A 256 -37.17 -5.64 3.23
N GLN A 257 -36.44 -6.10 4.25
CA GLN A 257 -36.37 -5.45 5.56
C GLN A 257 -35.56 -4.15 5.47
N LEU A 258 -34.44 -4.17 4.74
CA LEU A 258 -33.66 -2.98 4.42
C LEU A 258 -34.49 -1.96 3.63
N LEU A 259 -35.20 -2.40 2.60
CA LEU A 259 -36.04 -1.54 1.75
C LEU A 259 -37.17 -0.88 2.55
N LYS A 260 -37.82 -1.61 3.46
CA LYS A 260 -38.80 -1.05 4.41
C LYS A 260 -38.18 0.03 5.30
N GLY A 261 -36.97 -0.21 5.82
CA GLY A 261 -36.25 0.77 6.64
C GLY A 261 -35.92 2.06 5.88
N VAL A 262 -35.40 1.94 4.66
CA VAL A 262 -35.09 3.09 3.78
C VAL A 262 -36.36 3.85 3.37
N ALA A 263 -37.43 3.13 3.01
CA ALA A 263 -38.70 3.75 2.65
C ALA A 263 -39.33 4.51 3.84
N LEU A 264 -39.30 3.92 5.04
CA LEU A 264 -39.81 4.56 6.27
C LEU A 264 -38.98 5.79 6.64
N SER A 265 -37.65 5.72 6.52
CA SER A 265 -36.74 6.85 6.74
C SER A 265 -36.99 7.99 5.74
N THR A 266 -37.20 7.64 4.47
CA THR A 266 -37.53 8.63 3.42
C THR A 266 -38.89 9.27 3.67
N LEU A 267 -39.91 8.49 4.05
CA LEU A 267 -41.25 9.02 4.38
C LEU A 267 -41.24 9.91 5.63
N LEU A 268 -40.44 9.57 6.64
CA LEU A 268 -40.27 10.41 7.84
C LEU A 268 -39.47 11.69 7.52
N GLY A 269 -38.46 11.59 6.64
CA GLY A 269 -37.68 12.74 6.19
C GLY A 269 -38.51 13.70 5.33
N VAL A 270 -39.24 13.18 4.34
CA VAL A 270 -40.03 13.97 3.38
C VAL A 270 -41.40 14.38 3.94
N GLY A 271 -42.01 13.58 4.81
CA GLY A 271 -43.30 13.88 5.43
C GLY A 271 -43.29 15.15 6.30
N THR A 272 -42.11 15.59 6.75
CA THR A 272 -41.94 16.86 7.48
C THR A 272 -41.79 18.09 6.58
N GLU A 273 -41.56 17.91 5.27
CA GLU A 273 -41.53 19.02 4.31
C GLU A 273 -42.89 19.31 3.66
N ILE A 274 -43.81 18.33 3.64
CA ILE A 274 -45.05 18.42 2.84
C ILE A 274 -46.29 18.77 3.70
N SER A 275 -46.17 18.90 5.02
CA SER A 275 -47.32 19.25 5.87
C SER A 275 -47.21 20.67 6.44
N PHE A 276 -48.20 21.49 6.06
CA PHE A 276 -48.62 22.79 6.60
C PHE A 276 -47.94 24.03 6.00
N GLY A 277 -48.51 24.50 4.90
CA GLY A 277 -48.55 25.92 4.60
C GLY A 277 -49.58 26.61 5.49
N ASP A 278 -49.12 27.40 6.46
CA ASP A 278 -49.51 28.79 6.66
C ASP A 278 -48.59 29.39 7.77
N GLU A 279 -48.19 30.64 7.61
CA GLU A 279 -47.19 31.30 8.45
C GLU A 279 -47.73 31.67 9.84
N ARG A 280 -46.98 31.27 10.90
CA ARG A 280 -46.64 32.01 12.16
C ARG A 280 -46.66 31.13 13.41
N SER A 281 -45.51 30.59 13.83
CA SER A 281 -45.15 30.37 15.26
C SER A 281 -43.72 29.85 15.42
N ASP A 282 -42.95 30.37 16.38
CA ASP A 282 -41.64 29.83 16.81
C ASP A 282 -41.74 28.37 17.27
N LEU A 283 -42.93 27.92 17.70
CA LEU A 283 -43.21 26.53 18.05
C LEU A 283 -43.06 25.60 16.84
N VAL A 284 -43.48 26.02 15.65
CA VAL A 284 -43.35 25.23 14.40
C VAL A 284 -41.88 25.11 14.02
N ARG A 285 -41.08 26.14 14.26
CA ARG A 285 -39.63 26.14 14.00
C ARG A 285 -38.89 25.21 14.95
N ALA A 286 -39.26 25.19 16.24
CA ALA A 286 -38.75 24.26 17.24
C ALA A 286 -39.20 22.81 16.98
N LEU A 287 -40.47 22.59 16.58
CA LEU A 287 -40.99 21.27 16.23
C LEU A 287 -40.33 20.72 14.96
N ARG A 288 -40.05 21.58 13.96
CA ARG A 288 -39.30 21.23 12.75
C ARG A 288 -37.89 20.77 13.08
N GLN A 289 -37.21 21.48 13.98
CA GLN A 289 -35.84 21.15 14.39
C GLN A 289 -35.79 19.86 15.24
N SER A 290 -36.78 19.63 16.11
CA SER A 290 -36.90 18.41 16.91
C SER A 290 -37.35 17.19 16.09
N ALA A 291 -38.25 17.35 15.12
CA ALA A 291 -38.72 16.27 14.26
C ALA A 291 -37.62 15.82 13.28
N GLN A 292 -36.86 16.77 12.72
CA GLN A 292 -35.72 16.46 11.85
C GLN A 292 -34.61 15.71 12.58
N GLN A 293 -34.31 16.04 13.85
CA GLN A 293 -33.27 15.36 14.62
C GLN A 293 -33.68 13.98 15.15
N ASN A 294 -34.96 13.75 15.48
CA ASN A 294 -35.45 12.47 15.99
C ASN A 294 -35.81 11.47 14.87
N GLY A 295 -36.36 11.93 13.75
CA GLY A 295 -36.72 11.07 12.61
C GLY A 295 -35.50 10.46 11.92
N ALA A 296 -34.44 11.26 11.72
CA ALA A 296 -33.19 10.79 11.11
C ALA A 296 -32.50 9.71 11.98
N ARG A 297 -32.45 9.91 13.30
CA ARG A 297 -31.85 8.93 14.23
C ARG A 297 -32.62 7.61 14.28
N ALA A 298 -33.96 7.65 14.21
CA ALA A 298 -34.78 6.44 14.19
C ALA A 298 -34.61 5.64 12.88
N GLY A 299 -34.51 6.33 11.73
CA GLY A 299 -34.21 5.71 10.44
C GLY A 299 -32.84 5.03 10.43
N ASP A 300 -31.80 5.74 10.89
CA ASP A 300 -30.44 5.23 10.98
C ASP A 300 -30.34 4.00 11.88
N GLN A 301 -31.06 3.97 13.01
CA GLN A 301 -31.06 2.83 13.94
C GLN A 301 -31.76 1.59 13.37
N ILE A 302 -32.86 1.77 12.61
CA ILE A 302 -33.57 0.66 11.96
C ILE A 302 -32.72 0.08 10.82
N VAL A 303 -32.11 0.94 10.00
CA VAL A 303 -31.21 0.51 8.92
C VAL A 303 -29.98 -0.20 9.49
N GLY A 304 -29.40 0.32 10.56
CA GLY A 304 -28.28 -0.33 11.25
C GLY A 304 -28.63 -1.73 11.74
N ARG A 305 -29.78 -1.91 12.41
CA ARG A 305 -30.22 -3.21 12.91
C ARG A 305 -30.50 -4.22 11.79
N SER A 306 -30.99 -3.77 10.64
CA SER A 306 -31.23 -4.65 9.47
C SER A 306 -29.95 -4.99 8.70
N LEU A 307 -28.90 -4.17 8.78
CA LEU A 307 -27.59 -4.47 8.18
C LEU A 307 -26.78 -5.49 8.98
N ASP A 308 -27.03 -5.60 10.29
CA ASP A 308 -26.36 -6.55 11.18
C ASP A 308 -26.92 -7.98 11.11
N ILE A 309 -27.97 -8.23 10.30
CA ILE A 309 -28.55 -9.57 10.14
C ILE A 309 -27.73 -10.33 9.08
N PRO A 310 -27.01 -11.41 9.44
CA PRO A 310 -26.24 -12.17 8.47
C PRO A 310 -27.17 -12.90 7.48
N PRO A 311 -26.83 -12.94 6.19
CA PRO A 311 -27.62 -13.67 5.20
C PRO A 311 -27.62 -15.17 5.52
N THR A 312 -28.80 -15.80 5.43
CA THR A 312 -28.97 -17.23 5.72
C THR A 312 -29.04 -18.01 4.42
N LEU A 313 -28.28 -19.10 4.33
CA LEU A 313 -28.38 -20.08 3.25
C LEU A 313 -29.49 -21.07 3.59
N GLU A 314 -30.56 -21.09 2.81
CA GLU A 314 -31.68 -22.03 3.01
C GLU A 314 -31.63 -23.11 1.91
N VAL A 315 -31.33 -24.34 2.30
CA VAL A 315 -31.25 -25.49 1.38
C VAL A 315 -32.61 -26.19 1.34
N ARG A 316 -33.21 -26.27 0.16
CA ARG A 316 -34.55 -26.89 0.00
C ARG A 316 -34.52 -28.42 0.24
N PRO A 317 -35.55 -29.00 0.86
CA PRO A 317 -35.68 -30.46 0.97
C PRO A 317 -35.62 -31.14 -0.40
N GLY A 318 -34.76 -32.16 -0.54
CA GLY A 318 -34.57 -32.91 -1.79
C GLY A 318 -33.49 -32.36 -2.73
N TRP A 319 -32.70 -31.38 -2.29
CA TRP A 319 -31.60 -30.84 -3.09
C TRP A 319 -30.52 -31.91 -3.38
N PRO A 320 -30.19 -32.17 -4.66
CA PRO A 320 -29.28 -33.26 -5.02
C PRO A 320 -27.83 -32.90 -4.63
N LEU A 321 -27.30 -33.57 -3.62
CA LEU A 321 -25.90 -33.43 -3.21
C LEU A 321 -25.03 -34.47 -3.92
N ARG A 322 -23.85 -34.06 -4.40
CA ARG A 322 -22.81 -34.99 -4.86
C ARG A 322 -21.71 -35.07 -3.80
N VAL A 323 -21.52 -36.28 -3.27
CA VAL A 323 -20.39 -36.59 -2.38
C VAL A 323 -19.32 -37.25 -3.23
N LEU A 324 -18.19 -36.56 -3.44
CA LEU A 324 -17.02 -37.19 -4.06
C LEU A 324 -16.24 -37.98 -3.00
N VAL A 325 -16.14 -39.28 -3.24
CA VAL A 325 -15.38 -40.20 -2.39
C VAL A 325 -14.02 -40.44 -3.05
N HIS A 326 -12.95 -39.87 -2.48
CA HIS A 326 -11.59 -39.95 -3.04
C HIS A 326 -10.77 -41.16 -2.53
N ARG A 327 -11.37 -42.01 -1.68
CA ARG A 327 -10.76 -43.24 -1.17
C ARG A 327 -11.76 -44.37 -1.14
N ASP A 328 -11.32 -45.59 -1.39
CA ASP A 328 -12.19 -46.77 -1.33
C ASP A 328 -12.80 -46.92 0.06
N VAL A 329 -14.13 -46.81 0.13
CA VAL A 329 -14.88 -47.10 1.35
C VAL A 329 -15.29 -48.57 1.29
N VAL A 330 -14.56 -49.42 2.03
CA VAL A 330 -14.91 -50.83 2.15
C VAL A 330 -16.10 -50.97 3.10
N LEU A 331 -17.32 -50.93 2.54
CA LEU A 331 -18.55 -51.16 3.30
C LEU A 331 -18.81 -52.66 3.44
N ARG A 332 -19.15 -53.11 4.65
CA ARG A 332 -19.69 -54.46 4.84
C ARG A 332 -21.10 -54.51 4.20
N PRO A 333 -21.48 -55.62 3.55
CA PRO A 333 -22.82 -55.76 2.99
C PRO A 333 -23.87 -55.51 4.07
N TRP A 334 -24.81 -54.61 3.77
CA TRP A 334 -25.97 -54.38 4.62
C TRP A 334 -26.78 -55.68 4.72
N ARG A 335 -26.64 -56.39 5.84
CA ARG A 335 -27.60 -57.42 6.20
C ARG A 335 -28.83 -56.70 6.70
N GLN A 336 -29.88 -56.66 5.89
CA GLN A 336 -31.23 -56.39 6.41
C GLN A 336 -31.42 -57.30 7.62
N GLY A 337 -31.69 -56.69 8.77
CA GLY A 337 -31.91 -57.41 10.03
C GLY A 337 -32.94 -58.50 9.81
N GLY A 338 -32.60 -59.71 10.29
CA GLY A 338 -33.56 -60.78 10.45
C GLY A 338 -34.68 -60.32 11.37
N ALA A 339 -35.90 -60.55 10.92
CA ALA A 339 -37.03 -60.79 11.81
C ALA A 339 -36.88 -62.18 12.44
#